data_AF-A0A932FVW0-F1
#
_entry.id   AF-A0A932FVW0-F1
#
_cell.length_a   1.000
_cell.length_b   1.000
_cell.length_c   1.000
_cell.angle_alpha   90.00
_cell.angle_beta   90.00
_cell.angle_gamma   90.00
#
_symmetry.space_group_name_H-M   'P 1'
#
loop_
_entity.id
_entity.type
_entity.pdbx_description
1 polymer ?
#
loop_
_entity_poly.entity_id
_entity_poly.type
_entity_poly.pdbx_seq_one_letter_code
_entity_poly.pdbx_strand_id
1 'polypeptide(L)'
;MHFAFSLILLWPPGALASGPVPCVKCHTQLERELKSQSSLHPLFREGKCEGCHELHVARYDKLLRRPPERLCFSCHPAEKIAEGGMVHAPVAKGACQECHPPHASSNGKLLRDRGPELCFRCHKPEGFQGKRVHAPVAKGACLECHDPHRGKGEGLLKAEAGALCARCHPGGGLATSHRGFSLAGADCLACHGAHASQSKGLLKSQLHQPFATGNCGACHAQNDGGKVLKAQEPGLCLSCHPDRKADFLKAESHLSLGRRLCTSCHNPHSGNDSRLLARPEKALCLGCHPDTRRKLEQAQVSHLVGEKPCLSCHRGHGSDLPAMLRTNGTDGCMECHKTQGRFSHPVGEKAIDPRIRRPMECTTCHESKGSPFKRILRQPSPQLCMQCHVI
;
A
#
# COMPACT_ATOMS: atom_id res chain seq x y z
N MET A 1 93.74 -37.54 -9.23
CA MET A 1 92.89 -36.36 -9.51
C MET A 1 91.53 -36.86 -9.98
N HIS A 2 90.53 -36.87 -9.09
CA HIS A 2 89.16 -37.28 -9.40
C HIS A 2 88.32 -36.04 -9.72
N PHE A 3 87.71 -36.00 -10.90
CA PHE A 3 86.71 -35.02 -11.27
C PHE A 3 85.33 -35.53 -10.82
N ALA A 4 84.72 -34.86 -9.85
CA ALA A 4 83.32 -35.07 -9.47
C ALA A 4 82.44 -34.08 -10.26
N PHE A 5 81.62 -34.61 -11.16
CA PHE A 5 80.54 -33.86 -11.82
C PHE A 5 79.42 -33.60 -10.80
N SER A 6 79.17 -32.33 -10.48
CA SER A 6 77.94 -31.91 -9.79
C SER A 6 76.89 -31.53 -10.83
N LEU A 7 75.86 -32.36 -10.94
CA LEU A 7 74.69 -32.16 -11.79
C LEU A 7 73.76 -31.15 -11.11
N ILE A 8 73.77 -29.89 -11.58
CA ILE A 8 72.80 -28.87 -11.16
C ILE A 8 71.51 -29.10 -11.95
N LEU A 9 70.49 -29.65 -11.27
CA LEU A 9 69.12 -29.74 -11.77
C LEU A 9 68.52 -28.33 -11.88
N LEU A 10 68.45 -27.81 -13.11
CA LEU A 10 67.65 -26.63 -13.47
C LEU A 10 66.16 -27.01 -13.45
N TRP A 11 65.45 -26.57 -12.42
CA TRP A 11 63.98 -26.55 -12.41
C TRP A 11 63.52 -25.36 -13.26
N PRO A 12 62.68 -25.53 -14.30
CA PRO A 12 62.13 -24.39 -15.01
C PRO A 12 61.22 -23.60 -14.07
N PRO A 13 61.24 -22.25 -14.11
CA PRO A 13 60.32 -21.44 -13.33
C PRO A 13 58.91 -21.67 -13.88
N GLY A 14 58.15 -22.54 -13.19
CA GLY A 14 56.71 -22.61 -13.35
C GLY A 14 56.12 -21.26 -13.01
N ALA A 15 55.55 -20.61 -14.02
CA ALA A 15 54.83 -19.35 -13.87
C ALA A 15 53.71 -19.51 -12.83
N LEU A 16 53.98 -19.12 -11.59
CA LEU A 16 52.94 -18.81 -10.61
C LEU A 16 52.24 -17.56 -11.13
N ALA A 17 51.16 -17.75 -11.87
CA ALA A 17 50.24 -16.68 -12.24
C ALA A 17 49.59 -16.14 -10.96
N SER A 18 50.21 -15.14 -10.35
CA SER A 18 49.77 -14.41 -9.16
C SER A 18 48.67 -13.40 -9.51
N GLY A 19 47.54 -13.91 -9.99
CA GLY A 19 46.29 -13.15 -10.10
C GLY A 19 45.26 -13.62 -9.07
N PRO A 20 44.33 -12.76 -8.63
CA PRO A 20 43.25 -13.19 -7.74
C PRO A 20 42.46 -14.35 -8.37
N VAL A 21 42.23 -15.41 -7.58
CA VAL A 21 41.45 -16.58 -8.01
C VAL A 21 40.04 -16.11 -8.38
N PRO A 22 39.56 -16.32 -9.63
CA PRO A 22 38.22 -15.92 -10.02
C PRO A 22 37.18 -16.62 -9.14
N CYS A 23 36.20 -15.88 -8.63
CA CYS A 23 35.17 -16.41 -7.70
C CYS A 23 34.52 -17.70 -8.24
N VAL A 24 34.33 -17.75 -9.56
CA VAL A 24 33.69 -18.86 -10.27
C VAL A 24 34.47 -20.18 -10.24
N LYS A 25 35.77 -20.16 -9.95
CA LYS A 25 36.55 -21.41 -9.75
C LYS A 25 36.07 -22.19 -8.52
N CYS A 26 35.56 -21.50 -7.50
CA CYS A 26 34.95 -22.13 -6.32
C CYS A 26 33.42 -22.22 -6.44
N HIS A 27 32.78 -21.28 -7.15
CA HIS A 27 31.32 -21.22 -7.33
C HIS A 27 30.85 -21.80 -8.67
N THR A 28 31.44 -22.90 -9.13
CA THR A 28 31.22 -23.44 -10.48
C THR A 28 29.76 -23.87 -10.73
N GLN A 29 29.08 -24.43 -9.72
CA GLN A 29 27.68 -24.82 -9.85
C GLN A 29 26.77 -23.60 -10.01
N LEU A 30 26.93 -22.61 -9.12
CA LEU A 30 26.18 -21.35 -9.16
C LEU A 30 26.41 -20.64 -10.50
N GLU A 31 27.63 -20.62 -10.99
CA GLU A 31 27.96 -20.03 -12.28
C GLU A 31 27.23 -20.73 -13.43
N ARG A 32 27.23 -22.07 -13.48
CA ARG A 32 26.51 -22.84 -14.50
C ARG A 32 25.01 -22.55 -14.47
N GLU A 33 24.42 -22.57 -13.27
CA GLU A 33 23.00 -22.30 -13.06
C GLU A 33 22.62 -20.88 -13.53
N LEU A 34 23.36 -19.85 -13.10
CA LEU A 34 23.08 -18.47 -13.48
C LEU A 34 23.35 -18.20 -14.96
N LYS A 35 24.41 -18.75 -15.55
CA LYS A 35 24.72 -18.59 -16.99
C LYS A 35 23.72 -19.30 -17.90
N SER A 36 23.02 -20.32 -17.41
CA SER A 36 21.94 -20.99 -18.16
C SER A 36 20.71 -20.10 -18.36
N GLN A 37 20.59 -19.01 -17.60
CA GLN A 37 19.45 -18.10 -17.67
C GLN A 37 19.56 -17.15 -18.87
N SER A 38 18.42 -16.73 -19.42
CA SER A 38 18.38 -15.92 -20.64
C SER A 38 18.79 -14.45 -20.43
N SER A 39 18.50 -13.88 -19.25
CA SER A 39 18.82 -12.50 -18.91
C SER A 39 19.89 -12.48 -17.83
N LEU A 40 21.07 -11.93 -18.15
CA LEU A 40 22.20 -11.79 -17.23
C LEU A 40 22.45 -10.32 -16.92
N HIS A 41 22.73 -10.00 -15.65
CA HIS A 41 23.18 -8.68 -15.25
C HIS A 41 24.58 -8.42 -15.84
N PRO A 42 24.87 -7.25 -16.43
CA PRO A 42 26.15 -6.97 -17.09
C PRO A 42 27.38 -7.26 -16.22
N LEU A 43 27.39 -6.80 -14.96
CA LEU A 43 28.49 -7.08 -14.03
C LEU A 43 28.73 -8.58 -13.80
N PHE A 44 27.65 -9.38 -13.74
CA PHE A 44 27.78 -10.83 -13.58
C PHE A 44 28.32 -11.48 -14.86
N ARG A 45 27.80 -11.06 -16.03
CA ARG A 45 28.28 -11.55 -17.34
C ARG A 45 29.77 -11.29 -17.54
N GLU A 46 30.24 -10.14 -17.10
CA GLU A 46 31.63 -9.69 -17.21
C GLU A 46 32.53 -10.23 -16.07
N GLY A 47 31.98 -10.96 -15.10
CA GLY A 47 32.74 -11.50 -13.96
C GLY A 47 33.21 -10.45 -12.94
N LYS A 48 32.63 -9.24 -12.96
CA LYS A 48 32.98 -8.11 -12.08
C LYS A 48 32.22 -8.18 -10.76
N CYS A 49 32.45 -9.26 -10.00
CA CYS A 49 31.75 -9.55 -8.74
C CYS A 49 31.95 -8.46 -7.68
N GLU A 50 33.14 -7.86 -7.65
CA GLU A 50 33.56 -6.80 -6.74
C GLU A 50 32.85 -5.45 -6.96
N GLY A 51 32.08 -5.32 -8.04
CA GLY A 51 31.14 -4.20 -8.20
C GLY A 51 30.06 -4.19 -7.11
N CYS A 52 29.67 -5.36 -6.63
CA CYS A 52 28.64 -5.52 -5.61
C CYS A 52 29.15 -6.18 -4.32
N HIS A 53 30.12 -7.10 -4.42
CA HIS A 53 30.59 -7.92 -3.30
C HIS A 53 31.94 -7.52 -2.72
N GLU A 54 32.17 -7.79 -1.45
CA GLU A 54 33.43 -7.58 -0.72
C GLU A 54 33.78 -8.80 0.13
N LEU A 55 34.79 -9.54 -0.29
CA LEU A 55 35.03 -10.91 0.17
C LEU A 55 35.67 -11.01 1.56
N HIS A 56 36.34 -9.95 2.04
CA HIS A 56 37.14 -10.02 3.26
C HIS A 56 36.62 -9.13 4.41
N VAL A 57 35.82 -8.09 4.12
CA VAL A 57 35.36 -7.14 5.15
C VAL A 57 33.92 -6.66 4.93
N ALA A 58 33.09 -7.43 4.22
CA ALA A 58 31.70 -7.03 4.00
C ALA A 58 30.95 -6.85 5.31
N ARG A 59 30.38 -5.65 5.49
CA ARG A 59 29.56 -5.26 6.64
C ARG A 59 28.10 -5.70 6.51
N TYR A 60 27.73 -6.24 5.36
CA TYR A 60 26.34 -6.57 5.01
C TYR A 60 26.24 -8.03 4.55
N ASP A 61 25.08 -8.63 4.79
CA ASP A 61 24.78 -10.01 4.40
C ASP A 61 25.09 -10.28 2.93
N LYS A 62 25.44 -11.54 2.64
CA LYS A 62 25.84 -12.00 1.29
C LYS A 62 27.06 -11.26 0.72
N LEU A 63 27.93 -10.80 1.61
CA LEU A 63 29.19 -10.15 1.28
C LEU A 63 29.00 -8.86 0.47
N LEU A 64 27.94 -8.07 0.72
CA LEU A 64 27.68 -6.87 -0.08
C LEU A 64 28.53 -5.67 0.36
N ARG A 65 28.93 -4.82 -0.60
CA ARG A 65 29.71 -3.58 -0.38
C ARG A 65 28.92 -2.44 0.23
N ARG A 66 27.61 -2.48 0.06
CA ARG A 66 26.66 -1.45 0.48
C ARG A 66 25.40 -2.13 1.01
N PRO A 67 24.62 -1.43 1.85
CA PRO A 67 23.35 -1.98 2.29
C PRO A 67 22.46 -2.25 1.05
N PRO A 68 21.72 -3.37 1.01
CA PRO A 68 20.96 -3.79 -0.16
C PRO A 68 20.09 -2.68 -0.78
N GLU A 69 19.49 -1.85 0.08
CA GLU A 69 18.57 -0.78 -0.29
C GLU A 69 19.25 0.35 -1.08
N ARG A 70 20.58 0.48 -0.97
CA ARG A 70 21.38 1.50 -1.67
C ARG A 70 22.35 0.94 -2.69
N LEU A 71 22.54 -0.39 -2.69
CA LEU A 71 23.54 -1.03 -3.54
C LEU A 71 23.24 -0.80 -5.01
N CYS A 72 22.00 -1.04 -5.45
CA CYS A 72 21.60 -0.89 -6.85
C CYS A 72 21.76 0.56 -7.34
N PHE A 73 21.48 1.54 -6.48
CA PHE A 73 21.59 2.96 -6.80
C PHE A 73 23.03 3.47 -6.94
N SER A 74 24.03 2.62 -6.69
CA SER A 74 25.43 2.94 -7.03
C SER A 74 25.66 3.09 -8.54
N CYS A 75 24.83 2.43 -9.35
CA CYS A 75 24.90 2.48 -10.81
C CYS A 75 23.55 2.81 -11.47
N HIS A 76 22.41 2.53 -10.81
CA HIS A 76 21.07 2.83 -11.33
C HIS A 76 20.57 4.15 -10.73
N PRO A 77 20.54 5.27 -11.47
CA PRO A 77 20.22 6.58 -10.90
C PRO A 77 18.79 6.63 -10.37
N ALA A 78 18.62 7.04 -9.11
CA ALA A 78 17.33 7.09 -8.43
C ALA A 78 16.34 8.03 -9.14
N GLU A 79 16.84 9.11 -9.73
CA GLU A 79 16.09 10.13 -10.47
C GLU A 79 15.28 9.53 -11.63
N LYS A 80 15.71 8.39 -12.17
CA LYS A 80 15.06 7.71 -13.30
C LYS A 80 13.98 6.70 -12.88
N ILE A 81 14.01 6.21 -11.64
CA ILE A 81 13.23 5.05 -11.21
C ILE A 81 12.49 5.25 -9.88
N ALA A 82 12.99 6.07 -8.98
CA ALA A 82 12.57 6.16 -7.59
C ALA A 82 12.24 7.59 -7.14
N GLU A 83 12.31 8.59 -8.02
CA GLU A 83 11.99 9.98 -7.69
C GLU A 83 10.83 10.50 -8.55
N GLY A 84 10.04 11.44 -8.03
CA GLY A 84 8.95 12.08 -8.78
C GLY A 84 7.67 11.24 -8.88
N GLY A 85 6.54 11.90 -8.66
CA GLY A 85 5.22 11.26 -8.62
C GLY A 85 5.05 10.33 -7.41
N MET A 86 4.19 9.33 -7.56
CA MET A 86 3.97 8.28 -6.57
C MET A 86 4.96 7.14 -6.81
N VAL A 87 5.84 6.87 -5.85
CA VAL A 87 6.83 5.79 -5.94
C VAL A 87 6.25 4.52 -5.35
N HIS A 88 6.44 3.40 -6.04
CA HIS A 88 5.98 2.10 -5.56
C HIS A 88 6.74 1.70 -4.29
N ALA A 89 6.03 1.20 -3.28
CA ALA A 89 6.60 0.92 -1.96
C ALA A 89 7.85 0.01 -1.96
N PRO A 90 7.96 -1.07 -2.76
CA PRO A 90 9.19 -1.84 -2.86
C PRO A 90 10.38 -1.02 -3.39
N VAL A 91 10.14 -0.13 -4.35
CA VAL A 91 11.18 0.76 -4.92
C VAL A 91 11.61 1.80 -3.89
N ALA A 92 10.66 2.43 -3.19
CA ALA A 92 10.96 3.41 -2.14
C ALA A 92 11.79 2.80 -0.99
N LYS A 93 11.65 1.49 -0.75
CA LYS A 93 12.44 0.74 0.24
C LYS A 93 13.76 0.21 -0.31
N GLY A 94 14.07 0.42 -1.59
CA GLY A 94 15.25 -0.16 -2.24
C GLY A 94 15.22 -1.69 -2.36
N ALA A 95 14.04 -2.31 -2.26
CA ALA A 95 13.84 -3.75 -2.30
C ALA A 95 13.79 -4.27 -3.75
N CYS A 96 14.79 -3.89 -4.56
CA CYS A 96 14.86 -4.19 -5.99
C CYS A 96 14.83 -5.70 -6.25
N GLN A 97 15.48 -6.48 -5.38
CA GLN A 97 15.61 -7.93 -5.51
C GLN A 97 14.30 -8.70 -5.42
N GLU A 98 13.23 -8.09 -4.91
CA GLU A 98 11.91 -8.72 -4.83
C GLU A 98 11.31 -8.95 -6.22
N CYS A 99 11.67 -8.10 -7.19
CA CYS A 99 11.27 -8.24 -8.58
C CYS A 99 12.45 -8.55 -9.50
N HIS A 100 13.65 -8.06 -9.16
CA HIS A 100 14.84 -8.14 -10.00
C HIS A 100 15.96 -8.97 -9.37
N PRO A 101 16.14 -10.27 -9.67
CA PRO A 101 17.29 -11.01 -9.21
C PRO A 101 18.59 -10.34 -9.72
N PRO A 102 19.57 -10.09 -8.83
CA PRO A 102 20.71 -9.22 -9.14
C PRO A 102 21.73 -9.82 -10.11
N HIS A 103 21.70 -11.15 -10.31
CA HIS A 103 22.65 -11.85 -11.18
C HIS A 103 22.03 -12.22 -12.52
N ALA A 104 20.92 -12.95 -12.49
CA ALA A 104 20.34 -13.55 -13.67
C ALA A 104 18.86 -13.90 -13.48
N SER A 105 18.12 -13.97 -14.58
CA SER A 105 16.75 -14.49 -14.62
C SER A 105 16.43 -15.13 -15.97
N SER A 106 15.52 -16.10 -15.98
CA SER A 106 14.89 -16.65 -17.17
C SER A 106 13.99 -15.64 -17.92
N ASN A 107 13.72 -14.48 -17.32
CA ASN A 107 12.87 -13.45 -17.90
C ASN A 107 13.67 -12.19 -18.22
N GLY A 108 13.28 -11.51 -19.30
CA GLY A 108 13.92 -10.26 -19.72
C GLY A 108 13.89 -9.19 -18.62
N LYS A 109 14.86 -8.27 -18.68
CA LYS A 109 15.08 -7.21 -17.66
C LYS A 109 15.28 -7.76 -16.24
N LEU A 110 15.78 -8.98 -16.13
CA LEU A 110 15.99 -9.68 -14.86
C LEU A 110 14.70 -9.80 -14.04
N LEU A 111 13.53 -10.10 -14.60
CA LEU A 111 12.30 -10.19 -13.80
C LEU A 111 12.16 -11.56 -13.13
N ARG A 112 11.71 -11.65 -11.88
CA ARG A 112 11.46 -12.97 -11.23
C ARG A 112 10.40 -13.79 -11.95
N ASP A 113 9.34 -13.12 -12.39
CA ASP A 113 8.17 -13.72 -13.04
C ASP A 113 7.74 -12.87 -14.24
N ARG A 114 6.77 -13.35 -15.04
CA ARG A 114 6.26 -12.66 -16.23
C ARG A 114 4.84 -12.17 -16.03
N GLY A 115 4.54 -11.04 -16.67
CA GLY A 115 3.18 -10.51 -16.77
C GLY A 115 2.54 -10.32 -15.38
N PRO A 116 1.27 -10.73 -15.20
CA PRO A 116 0.55 -10.50 -13.96
C PRO A 116 1.08 -11.31 -12.78
N GLU A 117 1.71 -12.47 -13.01
CA GLU A 117 2.22 -13.33 -11.94
C GLU A 117 3.25 -12.61 -11.06
N LEU A 118 4.09 -11.76 -11.66
CA LEU A 118 5.03 -10.93 -10.90
C LEU A 118 4.32 -9.99 -9.93
N CYS A 119 3.21 -9.38 -10.38
CA CYS A 119 2.41 -8.48 -9.57
C CYS A 119 1.69 -9.25 -8.45
N PHE A 120 1.20 -10.44 -8.76
CA PHE A 120 0.39 -11.26 -7.85
C PHE A 120 1.17 -11.91 -6.71
N ARG A 121 2.50 -11.86 -6.75
CA ARG A 121 3.35 -12.15 -5.59
C ARG A 121 3.02 -11.28 -4.36
N CYS A 122 2.47 -10.09 -4.59
CA CYS A 122 2.08 -9.17 -3.52
C CYS A 122 0.64 -8.67 -3.65
N HIS A 123 0.14 -8.44 -4.87
CA HIS A 123 -1.22 -7.96 -5.11
C HIS A 123 -2.18 -9.13 -5.29
N LYS A 124 -3.09 -9.35 -4.35
CA LYS A 124 -3.98 -10.51 -4.42
C LYS A 124 -4.88 -10.46 -5.68
N PRO A 125 -5.03 -11.58 -6.41
CA PRO A 125 -5.65 -11.60 -7.73
C PRO A 125 -7.17 -11.36 -7.73
N GLU A 126 -7.85 -11.49 -6.58
CA GLU A 126 -9.31 -11.39 -6.45
C GLU A 126 -9.81 -10.00 -6.90
N GLY A 127 -9.02 -8.95 -6.68
CA GLY A 127 -9.33 -7.58 -7.13
C GLY A 127 -9.27 -7.37 -8.65
N PHE A 128 -8.81 -8.36 -9.40
CA PHE A 128 -8.69 -8.35 -10.86
C PHE A 128 -9.64 -9.34 -11.52
N GLN A 129 -10.44 -10.04 -10.72
CA GLN A 129 -11.41 -11.04 -11.16
C GLN A 129 -12.84 -10.51 -10.97
N GLY A 130 -13.77 -11.03 -11.76
CA GLY A 130 -15.18 -10.68 -11.66
C GLY A 130 -15.97 -11.18 -12.86
N LYS A 131 -17.30 -11.02 -12.83
CA LYS A 131 -18.17 -11.39 -13.96
C LYS A 131 -17.80 -10.64 -15.24
N ARG A 132 -17.29 -9.41 -15.10
CA ARG A 132 -16.76 -8.59 -16.20
C ARG A 132 -15.33 -8.21 -15.85
N VAL A 133 -14.39 -8.64 -16.69
CA VAL A 133 -12.98 -8.26 -16.59
C VAL A 133 -12.65 -7.34 -17.76
N HIS A 134 -11.96 -6.24 -17.48
CA HIS A 134 -11.54 -5.29 -18.48
C HIS A 134 -10.50 -5.94 -19.41
N ALA A 135 -10.65 -5.73 -20.72
CA ALA A 135 -9.88 -6.46 -21.73
C ALA A 135 -8.34 -6.39 -21.55
N PRO A 136 -7.71 -5.23 -21.23
CA PRO A 136 -6.28 -5.19 -20.94
C PRO A 136 -5.88 -6.06 -19.74
N VAL A 137 -6.70 -6.11 -18.70
CA VAL A 137 -6.46 -6.92 -17.51
C VAL A 137 -6.60 -8.40 -17.82
N ALA A 138 -7.62 -8.80 -18.58
CA ALA A 138 -7.80 -10.18 -19.03
C ALA A 138 -6.61 -10.69 -19.88
N LYS A 139 -5.90 -9.78 -20.57
CA LYS A 139 -4.69 -10.09 -21.35
C LYS A 139 -3.40 -10.02 -20.52
N GLY A 140 -3.46 -9.71 -19.22
CA GLY A 140 -2.29 -9.51 -18.37
C GLY A 140 -1.47 -8.27 -18.72
N ALA A 141 -2.06 -7.30 -19.43
CA ALA A 141 -1.39 -6.10 -19.92
C ALA A 141 -1.38 -4.96 -18.89
N CYS A 142 -0.99 -5.26 -17.64
CA CYS A 142 -1.01 -4.32 -16.51
C CYS A 142 -0.20 -3.05 -16.81
N LEU A 143 0.90 -3.23 -17.54
CA LEU A 143 1.87 -2.18 -17.86
C LEU A 143 1.36 -1.21 -18.93
N GLU A 144 0.20 -1.40 -19.53
CA GLU A 144 -0.40 -0.40 -20.43
C GLU A 144 -0.86 0.85 -19.66
N CYS A 145 -1.28 0.66 -18.41
CA CYS A 145 -1.79 1.72 -17.55
C CYS A 145 -0.86 2.02 -16.37
N HIS A 146 -0.22 0.99 -15.81
CA HIS A 146 0.60 1.11 -14.61
C HIS A 146 2.09 1.17 -14.93
N ASP A 147 2.82 1.98 -14.18
CA ASP A 147 4.28 1.93 -14.10
C ASP A 147 4.68 1.24 -12.78
N PRO A 148 5.44 0.13 -12.83
CA PRO A 148 5.71 -0.68 -11.65
C PRO A 148 6.71 -0.02 -10.69
N HIS A 149 7.36 1.08 -11.10
CA HIS A 149 8.30 1.83 -10.28
C HIS A 149 7.72 3.13 -9.77
N ARG A 150 7.18 3.97 -10.67
CA ARG A 150 6.60 5.27 -10.29
C ARG A 150 5.50 5.71 -11.25
N GLY A 151 4.36 6.15 -10.70
CA GLY A 151 3.27 6.71 -11.50
C GLY A 151 3.11 8.21 -11.30
N LYS A 152 2.45 8.86 -12.27
CA LYS A 152 2.01 10.25 -12.14
C LYS A 152 0.76 10.37 -11.27
N GLY A 153 -0.11 9.36 -11.29
CA GLY A 153 -1.36 9.33 -10.52
C GLY A 153 -1.40 8.26 -9.42
N GLU A 154 -2.49 8.26 -8.66
CA GLU A 154 -2.78 7.22 -7.65
C GLU A 154 -2.76 5.82 -8.27
N GLY A 155 -2.30 4.82 -7.50
CA GLY A 155 -2.19 3.45 -8.00
C GLY A 155 -1.11 3.27 -9.08
N LEU A 156 -0.15 4.17 -9.14
CA LEU A 156 0.97 4.14 -10.10
C LEU A 156 0.54 4.25 -11.58
N LEU A 157 -0.53 4.99 -11.84
CA LEU A 157 -0.96 5.24 -13.22
C LEU A 157 0.07 6.10 -13.98
N LYS A 158 0.32 5.75 -15.24
CA LYS A 158 1.24 6.46 -16.13
C LYS A 158 0.79 7.89 -16.46
N ALA A 159 -0.51 8.15 -16.38
CA ALA A 159 -1.14 9.46 -16.56
C ALA A 159 -2.49 9.49 -15.84
N GLU A 160 -3.18 10.63 -15.85
CA GLU A 160 -4.54 10.77 -15.31
C GLU A 160 -5.50 9.78 -15.98
N ALA A 161 -6.40 9.20 -15.19
CA ALA A 161 -7.25 8.09 -15.62
C ALA A 161 -8.07 8.42 -16.88
N GLY A 162 -8.70 9.60 -16.93
CA GLY A 162 -9.48 10.02 -18.11
C GLY A 162 -8.67 10.06 -19.40
N ALA A 163 -7.43 10.57 -19.34
CA ALA A 163 -6.52 10.59 -20.49
C ALA A 163 -6.06 9.19 -20.90
N LEU A 164 -5.80 8.30 -19.94
CA LEU A 164 -5.45 6.90 -20.22
C LEU A 164 -6.60 6.15 -20.89
N CYS A 165 -7.82 6.30 -20.37
CA CYS A 165 -9.01 5.64 -20.91
C CYS A 165 -9.31 6.12 -22.34
N ALA A 166 -9.20 7.43 -22.60
CA ALA A 166 -9.49 8.01 -23.90
C ALA A 166 -8.56 7.51 -25.04
N ARG A 167 -7.37 6.99 -24.71
CA ARG A 167 -6.45 6.40 -25.71
C ARG A 167 -7.05 5.16 -26.41
N CYS A 168 -7.88 4.39 -25.70
CA CYS A 168 -8.49 3.17 -26.21
C CYS A 168 -10.01 3.27 -26.35
N HIS A 169 -10.65 4.20 -25.65
CA HIS A 169 -12.08 4.49 -25.76
C HIS A 169 -12.32 5.86 -26.44
N PRO A 170 -12.09 5.99 -27.76
CA PRO A 170 -12.33 7.25 -28.47
C PRO A 170 -13.82 7.49 -28.76
N GLY A 171 -14.25 8.77 -28.75
CA GLY A 171 -15.42 9.25 -29.49
C GLY A 171 -16.82 9.12 -28.85
N GLY A 172 -17.86 9.35 -29.68
CA GLY A 172 -19.28 9.51 -29.29
C GLY A 172 -20.00 8.26 -28.75
N GLY A 173 -19.40 7.07 -28.86
CA GLY A 173 -19.91 5.86 -28.23
C GLY A 173 -19.90 5.93 -26.70
N LEU A 174 -18.90 6.62 -26.12
CA LEU A 174 -18.86 6.91 -24.70
C LEU A 174 -19.98 7.89 -24.30
N ALA A 175 -20.16 9.00 -25.01
CA ALA A 175 -21.22 9.97 -24.72
C ALA A 175 -22.61 9.33 -24.76
N THR A 176 -22.86 8.47 -25.74
CA THR A 176 -24.12 7.71 -25.85
C THR A 176 -24.30 6.73 -24.69
N SER A 177 -23.24 5.98 -24.35
CA SER A 177 -23.27 5.02 -23.22
C SER A 177 -23.47 5.73 -21.87
N HIS A 178 -23.10 7.00 -21.77
CA HIS A 178 -23.30 7.84 -20.60
C HIS A 178 -24.49 8.80 -20.74
N ARG A 179 -25.41 8.52 -21.69
CA ARG A 179 -26.68 9.26 -21.86
C ARG A 179 -26.50 10.78 -22.00
N GLY A 180 -25.46 11.21 -22.71
CA GLY A 180 -25.17 12.63 -22.94
C GLY A 180 -24.45 13.33 -21.77
N PHE A 181 -24.05 12.60 -20.72
CA PHE A 181 -23.22 13.14 -19.65
C PHE A 181 -21.89 13.67 -20.22
N SER A 182 -21.52 14.88 -19.79
CA SER A 182 -20.25 15.51 -20.17
C SER A 182 -19.07 14.76 -19.54
N LEU A 183 -18.29 14.08 -20.39
CA LEU A 183 -17.10 13.34 -19.97
C LEU A 183 -15.85 14.23 -19.80
N ALA A 184 -15.93 15.50 -20.20
CA ALA A 184 -14.84 16.45 -20.02
C ALA A 184 -14.53 16.65 -18.52
N GLY A 185 -13.33 16.28 -18.09
CA GLY A 185 -12.90 16.36 -16.69
C GLY A 185 -13.54 15.33 -15.75
N ALA A 186 -14.28 14.35 -16.28
CA ALA A 186 -14.90 13.32 -15.46
C ALA A 186 -13.88 12.31 -14.94
N ASP A 187 -13.96 11.99 -13.64
CA ASP A 187 -13.23 10.87 -13.06
C ASP A 187 -13.95 9.55 -13.36
N CYS A 188 -13.44 8.80 -14.34
CA CYS A 188 -13.99 7.50 -14.73
C CYS A 188 -14.00 6.51 -13.55
N LEU A 189 -13.00 6.58 -12.67
CA LEU A 189 -12.85 5.67 -11.53
C LEU A 189 -13.80 6.02 -10.37
N ALA A 190 -14.47 7.17 -10.42
CA ALA A 190 -15.54 7.50 -9.48
C ALA A 190 -16.70 6.51 -9.62
N CYS A 191 -17.00 6.05 -10.84
CA CYS A 191 -18.13 5.15 -11.12
C CYS A 191 -17.71 3.76 -11.60
N HIS A 192 -16.52 3.59 -12.17
CA HIS A 192 -16.09 2.31 -12.75
C HIS A 192 -15.01 1.59 -11.93
N GLY A 193 -15.11 0.26 -11.87
CA GLY A 193 -14.03 -0.64 -11.50
C GLY A 193 -13.16 -0.96 -12.72
N ALA A 194 -12.06 -0.22 -12.91
CA ALA A 194 -11.24 -0.27 -14.13
C ALA A 194 -10.54 -1.61 -14.40
N HIS A 195 -10.50 -2.53 -13.43
CA HIS A 195 -9.95 -3.88 -13.63
C HIS A 195 -11.05 -4.89 -13.89
N ALA A 196 -11.96 -5.03 -12.94
CA ALA A 196 -13.06 -5.96 -13.01
C ALA A 196 -14.24 -5.44 -12.19
N SER A 197 -15.43 -5.90 -12.54
CA SER A 197 -16.64 -5.67 -11.76
C SER A 197 -17.67 -6.77 -11.98
N GLN A 198 -18.63 -6.84 -11.06
CA GLN A 198 -19.84 -7.63 -11.20
C GLN A 198 -20.90 -6.92 -12.07
N SER A 199 -20.86 -5.59 -12.12
CA SER A 199 -21.86 -4.76 -12.80
C SER A 199 -21.59 -4.62 -14.30
N LYS A 200 -22.65 -4.43 -15.09
CA LYS A 200 -22.55 -4.14 -16.53
C LYS A 200 -21.75 -2.85 -16.75
N GLY A 201 -20.95 -2.82 -17.82
CA GLY A 201 -20.14 -1.65 -18.17
C GLY A 201 -19.01 -1.36 -17.18
N LEU A 202 -18.60 -2.34 -16.37
CA LEU A 202 -17.59 -2.16 -15.31
C LEU A 202 -17.96 -1.10 -14.27
N LEU A 203 -19.25 -0.78 -14.06
CA LEU A 203 -19.65 0.08 -12.94
C LEU A 203 -19.23 -0.54 -11.61
N LYS A 204 -19.06 0.22 -10.53
CA LYS A 204 -18.77 -0.35 -9.21
C LYS A 204 -19.89 -1.32 -8.75
N SER A 205 -19.54 -2.18 -7.81
CA SER A 205 -20.37 -3.33 -7.41
C SER A 205 -21.70 -2.94 -6.77
N GLN A 206 -21.76 -1.78 -6.11
CA GLN A 206 -22.96 -1.26 -5.46
C GLN A 206 -23.43 -0.01 -6.18
N LEU A 207 -24.70 -0.01 -6.57
CA LEU A 207 -25.35 1.12 -7.23
C LEU A 207 -26.43 1.69 -6.31
N HIS A 208 -26.48 3.00 -6.20
CA HIS A 208 -27.56 3.67 -5.50
C HIS A 208 -28.84 3.54 -6.32
N GLN A 209 -29.97 3.21 -5.68
CA GLN A 209 -31.23 2.89 -6.38
C GLN A 209 -31.69 3.94 -7.41
N PRO A 210 -31.68 5.26 -7.12
CA PRO A 210 -32.04 6.28 -8.11
C PRO A 210 -31.13 6.24 -9.36
N PHE A 211 -29.84 5.96 -9.18
CA PHE A 211 -28.90 5.83 -10.28
C PHE A 211 -29.10 4.52 -11.05
N ALA A 212 -29.30 3.40 -10.33
CA ALA A 212 -29.52 2.08 -10.93
C ALA A 212 -30.77 2.04 -11.83
N THR A 213 -31.83 2.75 -11.42
CA THR A 213 -33.10 2.85 -12.16
C THR A 213 -33.12 3.96 -13.21
N GLY A 214 -32.09 4.81 -13.26
CA GLY A 214 -32.03 5.95 -14.18
C GLY A 214 -32.94 7.12 -13.78
N ASN A 215 -33.44 7.15 -12.55
CA ASN A 215 -34.22 8.25 -12.00
C ASN A 215 -33.31 9.43 -11.57
N CYS A 216 -32.57 10.01 -12.52
CA CYS A 216 -31.66 11.13 -12.30
C CYS A 216 -32.39 12.34 -11.71
N GLY A 217 -33.65 12.53 -12.13
CA GLY A 217 -34.53 13.60 -11.67
C GLY A 217 -34.91 13.51 -10.19
N ALA A 218 -34.61 12.42 -9.48
CA ALA A 218 -34.79 12.38 -8.03
C ALA A 218 -33.90 13.41 -7.31
N CYS A 219 -32.67 13.59 -7.80
CA CYS A 219 -31.66 14.45 -7.17
C CYS A 219 -31.27 15.64 -8.04
N HIS A 220 -31.24 15.47 -9.36
CA HIS A 220 -30.81 16.51 -10.30
C HIS A 220 -32.01 17.30 -10.83
N ALA A 221 -31.83 18.61 -10.97
CA ALA A 221 -32.86 19.52 -11.50
C ALA A 221 -32.90 19.52 -13.03
N GLN A 222 -31.79 19.18 -13.69
CA GLN A 222 -31.66 19.19 -15.15
C GLN A 222 -30.84 17.99 -15.63
N ASN A 223 -31.03 17.59 -16.89
CA ASN A 223 -30.21 16.60 -17.59
C ASN A 223 -28.94 17.25 -18.19
N ASP A 224 -28.25 18.07 -17.41
CA ASP A 224 -27.05 18.83 -17.80
C ASP A 224 -25.73 18.09 -17.50
N GLY A 225 -25.81 16.77 -17.32
CA GLY A 225 -24.74 15.97 -16.73
C GLY A 225 -24.73 16.01 -15.20
N GLY A 226 -25.82 16.44 -14.56
CA GLY A 226 -26.00 16.31 -13.12
C GLY A 226 -25.29 17.39 -12.30
N LYS A 227 -25.05 18.57 -12.87
CA LYS A 227 -24.35 19.66 -12.18
C LYS A 227 -25.27 20.42 -11.23
N VAL A 228 -26.57 20.47 -11.54
CA VAL A 228 -27.57 21.15 -10.71
C VAL A 228 -28.36 20.14 -9.89
N LEU A 229 -28.25 20.25 -8.56
CA LEU A 229 -29.06 19.51 -7.61
C LEU A 229 -30.39 20.22 -7.33
N LYS A 230 -31.44 19.46 -7.02
CA LYS A 230 -32.76 20.00 -6.64
C LYS A 230 -32.76 20.74 -5.30
N ALA A 231 -31.85 20.38 -4.41
CA ALA A 231 -31.62 21.04 -3.13
C ALA A 231 -30.15 20.89 -2.71
N GLN A 232 -29.70 21.73 -1.79
CA GLN A 232 -28.34 21.64 -1.25
C GLN A 232 -28.24 20.51 -0.21
N GLU A 233 -27.04 19.94 -0.07
CA GLU A 233 -26.74 19.08 1.08
C GLU A 233 -26.79 19.90 2.39
N PRO A 234 -27.14 19.29 3.54
CA PRO A 234 -27.51 17.88 3.70
C PRO A 234 -28.99 17.63 3.40
N GLY A 235 -29.80 18.69 3.21
CA GLY A 235 -31.25 18.62 3.08
C GLY A 235 -31.73 17.68 1.98
N LEU A 236 -31.08 17.69 0.81
CA LEU A 236 -31.40 16.79 -0.30
C LEU A 236 -31.27 15.31 0.09
N CYS A 237 -30.23 14.95 0.81
CA CYS A 237 -29.99 13.57 1.21
C CYS A 237 -30.93 13.17 2.36
N LEU A 238 -31.11 14.07 3.33
CA LEU A 238 -31.92 13.83 4.52
C LEU A 238 -33.42 13.81 4.26
N SER A 239 -33.90 14.34 3.12
CA SER A 239 -35.31 14.19 2.73
C SER A 239 -35.70 12.73 2.46
N CYS A 240 -34.74 11.88 2.12
CA CYS A 240 -34.95 10.44 1.93
C CYS A 240 -34.23 9.58 2.98
N HIS A 241 -33.20 10.11 3.65
CA HIS A 241 -32.45 9.42 4.71
C HIS A 241 -32.57 10.15 6.07
N PRO A 242 -33.78 10.34 6.62
CA PRO A 242 -34.00 11.13 7.84
C PRO A 242 -33.28 10.52 9.05
N ASP A 243 -33.14 9.20 9.09
CA ASP A 243 -32.49 8.46 10.19
C ASP A 243 -31.04 8.88 10.44
N ARG A 244 -30.37 9.42 9.42
CA ARG A 244 -28.98 9.87 9.54
C ARG A 244 -28.85 11.20 10.25
N LYS A 245 -29.91 12.01 10.31
CA LYS A 245 -29.89 13.33 10.95
C LYS A 245 -29.47 13.24 12.41
N ALA A 246 -30.00 12.26 13.15
CA ALA A 246 -29.71 12.10 14.58
C ALA A 246 -28.23 11.80 14.86
N ASP A 247 -27.54 11.06 13.98
CA ASP A 247 -26.13 10.73 14.17
C ASP A 247 -25.21 11.96 14.11
N PHE A 248 -25.58 12.98 13.34
CA PHE A 248 -24.79 14.20 13.19
C PHE A 248 -25.07 15.24 14.29
N LEU A 249 -26.11 15.06 15.10
CA LEU A 249 -26.44 15.92 16.23
C LEU A 249 -25.74 15.49 17.53
N LYS A 250 -24.99 14.38 17.50
CA LYS A 250 -24.24 13.88 18.65
C LYS A 250 -23.04 14.77 18.99
N ALA A 251 -22.57 14.66 20.24
CA ALA A 251 -21.55 15.56 20.79
C ALA A 251 -20.26 15.62 19.96
N GLU A 252 -19.75 14.45 19.54
CA GLU A 252 -18.60 14.33 18.65
C GLU A 252 -19.10 13.95 17.26
N SER A 253 -19.07 14.87 16.30
CA SER A 253 -19.52 14.61 14.94
C SER A 253 -18.73 15.41 13.91
N HIS A 254 -18.71 14.92 12.67
CA HIS A 254 -18.08 15.64 11.56
C HIS A 254 -18.91 16.87 11.11
N LEU A 255 -20.19 16.99 11.51
CA LEU A 255 -21.06 18.08 11.11
C LEU A 255 -20.65 19.42 11.74
N SER A 256 -20.12 19.39 12.96
CA SER A 256 -19.73 20.58 13.74
C SER A 256 -18.54 21.37 13.14
N LEU A 257 -17.88 20.84 12.10
CA LEU A 257 -16.65 21.41 11.52
C LEU A 257 -16.88 22.28 10.27
N GLY A 258 -18.13 22.57 9.89
CA GLY A 258 -18.43 23.57 8.86
C GLY A 258 -17.96 23.24 7.44
N ARG A 259 -17.76 21.96 7.07
CA ARG A 259 -17.34 21.55 5.71
C ARG A 259 -18.14 20.35 5.16
N ARG A 260 -18.56 20.51 3.89
CA ARG A 260 -18.99 19.53 2.86
C ARG A 260 -19.62 18.21 3.37
N LEU A 261 -20.93 18.06 3.19
CA LEU A 261 -21.82 17.37 4.12
C LEU A 261 -21.97 15.86 3.93
N CYS A 262 -22.10 15.34 2.71
CA CYS A 262 -22.30 13.89 2.50
C CYS A 262 -21.40 13.36 1.38
N THR A 263 -21.34 14.07 0.25
CA THR A 263 -20.53 13.67 -0.93
C THR A 263 -19.02 13.74 -0.74
N SER A 264 -18.53 14.34 0.35
CA SER A 264 -17.12 14.27 0.74
C SER A 264 -16.66 12.85 1.04
N CYS A 265 -17.59 12.04 1.54
CA CYS A 265 -17.34 10.69 2.02
C CYS A 265 -18.04 9.66 1.15
N HIS A 266 -19.23 9.98 0.67
CA HIS A 266 -20.07 9.08 -0.12
C HIS A 266 -20.10 9.46 -1.59
N ASN A 267 -20.23 8.47 -2.46
CA ASN A 267 -20.59 8.67 -3.85
C ASN A 267 -22.08 8.27 -4.01
N PRO A 268 -22.98 9.23 -4.28
CA PRO A 268 -24.43 8.99 -4.30
C PRO A 268 -24.89 8.21 -5.54
N HIS A 269 -23.98 7.80 -6.43
CA HIS A 269 -24.30 7.01 -7.62
C HIS A 269 -23.85 5.57 -7.46
N SER A 270 -22.60 5.35 -7.02
CA SER A 270 -22.04 4.01 -6.93
C SER A 270 -20.85 3.91 -5.98
N GLY A 271 -20.60 2.72 -5.46
CA GLY A 271 -19.49 2.42 -4.58
C GLY A 271 -19.10 0.96 -4.60
N ASN A 272 -17.97 0.65 -3.96
CA ASN A 272 -17.48 -0.73 -3.88
C ASN A 272 -18.12 -1.53 -2.73
N ASP A 273 -18.77 -0.83 -1.81
CA ASP A 273 -19.49 -1.41 -0.67
C ASP A 273 -20.86 -0.75 -0.48
N SER A 274 -21.71 -1.36 0.32
CA SER A 274 -23.12 -0.97 0.51
C SER A 274 -23.31 0.41 1.13
N ARG A 275 -22.25 0.99 1.73
CA ARG A 275 -22.26 2.35 2.26
C ARG A 275 -21.92 3.38 1.18
N LEU A 276 -21.61 2.93 -0.04
CA LEU A 276 -21.31 3.80 -1.18
C LEU A 276 -20.21 4.82 -0.89
N LEU A 277 -19.13 4.41 -0.23
CA LEU A 277 -18.00 5.30 0.02
C LEU A 277 -17.36 5.74 -1.30
N ALA A 278 -17.02 7.03 -1.41
CA ALA A 278 -16.39 7.60 -2.58
C ALA A 278 -15.00 6.98 -2.86
N ARG A 279 -14.33 6.52 -1.80
CA ARG A 279 -13.00 5.91 -1.80
C ARG A 279 -12.96 4.75 -0.80
N PRO A 280 -11.97 3.84 -0.87
CA PRO A 280 -11.77 2.84 0.17
C PRO A 280 -11.69 3.47 1.56
N GLU A 281 -12.36 2.90 2.55
CA GLU A 281 -12.60 3.50 3.88
C GLU A 281 -11.33 4.08 4.51
N LYS A 282 -10.23 3.31 4.53
CA LYS A 282 -8.95 3.76 5.10
C LYS A 282 -8.38 4.97 4.35
N ALA A 283 -8.41 4.95 3.01
CA ALA A 283 -7.91 6.06 2.20
C ALA A 283 -8.77 7.32 2.37
N LEU A 284 -10.10 7.14 2.50
CA LEU A 284 -11.04 8.22 2.74
C LEU A 284 -10.75 8.95 4.05
N CYS A 285 -10.74 8.21 5.17
CA CYS A 285 -10.53 8.78 6.50
C CYS A 285 -9.14 9.44 6.61
N LEU A 286 -8.10 8.75 6.14
CA LEU A 286 -6.73 9.26 6.21
C LEU A 286 -6.50 10.45 5.26
N GLY A 287 -7.40 10.72 4.31
CA GLY A 287 -7.41 11.93 3.49
C GLY A 287 -7.48 13.21 4.32
N CYS A 288 -8.33 13.21 5.35
CA CYS A 288 -8.53 14.34 6.26
C CYS A 288 -7.79 14.19 7.59
N HIS A 289 -7.35 12.98 7.95
CA HIS A 289 -6.60 12.70 9.18
C HIS A 289 -5.10 12.39 8.90
N PRO A 290 -4.30 13.37 8.43
CA PRO A 290 -2.91 13.15 8.02
C PRO A 290 -2.00 12.76 9.19
N ASP A 291 -2.28 13.21 10.41
CA ASP A 291 -1.50 12.82 11.59
C ASP A 291 -1.68 11.33 11.93
N THR A 292 -2.90 10.83 11.76
CA THR A 292 -3.17 9.39 11.94
C THR A 292 -2.48 8.59 10.84
N ARG A 293 -2.48 9.09 9.59
CA ARG A 293 -1.76 8.46 8.47
C ARG A 293 -0.27 8.32 8.80
N ARG A 294 0.37 9.42 9.21
CA ARG A 294 1.80 9.45 9.55
C ARG A 294 2.14 8.47 10.67
N LYS A 295 1.32 8.42 11.74
CA LYS A 295 1.51 7.46 12.84
C LYS A 295 1.43 6.01 12.36
N LEU A 296 0.48 5.69 11.48
CA LEU A 296 0.32 4.35 10.92
C LEU A 296 1.51 3.93 10.06
N GLU A 297 2.04 4.86 9.26
CA GLU A 297 3.20 4.62 8.38
C GLU A 297 4.50 4.41 9.18
N GLN A 298 4.63 5.06 10.34
CA GLN A 298 5.81 4.96 11.22
C GLN A 298 5.71 3.85 12.28
N ALA A 299 4.54 3.23 12.45
CA ALA A 299 4.32 2.24 13.49
C ALA A 299 5.12 0.95 13.20
N GLN A 300 5.90 0.50 14.18
CA GLN A 300 6.53 -0.82 14.14
C GLN A 300 5.50 -1.93 14.38
N VAL A 301 4.53 -1.66 15.26
CA VAL A 301 3.41 -2.55 15.55
C VAL A 301 2.14 -1.72 15.60
N SER A 302 1.11 -2.12 14.86
CA SER A 302 -0.21 -1.49 14.92
C SER A 302 -1.28 -2.50 15.31
N HIS A 303 -2.34 -2.05 15.99
CA HIS A 303 -3.51 -2.90 16.30
C HIS A 303 -4.26 -3.32 15.04
N LEU A 304 -3.91 -2.76 13.88
CA LEU A 304 -4.23 -3.31 12.56
C LEU A 304 -3.53 -4.67 12.31
N VAL A 305 -3.48 -5.55 13.32
CA VAL A 305 -3.26 -6.98 13.22
C VAL A 305 -4.41 -7.54 12.37
N GLY A 306 -4.23 -7.44 11.06
CA GLY A 306 -5.21 -7.79 10.02
C GLY A 306 -6.20 -6.68 9.73
N GLU A 307 -6.05 -6.01 8.57
CA GLU A 307 -7.07 -5.40 7.69
C GLU A 307 -8.38 -4.78 8.28
N LYS A 308 -8.48 -4.48 9.58
CA LYS A 308 -9.75 -4.04 10.19
C LYS A 308 -10.08 -2.60 9.79
N PRO A 309 -11.32 -2.31 9.38
CA PRO A 309 -11.74 -0.96 9.01
C PRO A 309 -11.75 0.00 10.22
N CYS A 310 -11.50 1.29 10.02
CA CYS A 310 -11.60 2.32 11.07
C CYS A 310 -12.99 2.31 11.74
N LEU A 311 -14.03 2.04 10.95
CA LEU A 311 -15.42 1.96 11.42
C LEU A 311 -15.71 0.73 12.30
N SER A 312 -14.75 -0.16 12.51
CA SER A 312 -14.87 -1.22 13.52
C SER A 312 -14.90 -0.67 14.94
N CYS A 313 -14.22 0.46 15.17
CA CYS A 313 -14.14 1.10 16.49
C CYS A 313 -14.78 2.49 16.49
N HIS A 314 -14.83 3.17 15.34
CA HIS A 314 -15.38 4.52 15.20
C HIS A 314 -16.78 4.53 14.55
N ARG A 315 -17.57 5.55 14.87
CA ARG A 315 -18.81 5.90 14.16
C ARG A 315 -18.50 7.00 13.15
N GLY A 316 -18.76 6.76 11.87
CA GLY A 316 -18.35 7.66 10.79
C GLY A 316 -19.06 9.02 10.76
N HIS A 317 -20.27 9.11 11.32
CA HIS A 317 -21.07 10.34 11.32
C HIS A 317 -20.95 11.11 12.63
N GLY A 318 -21.20 10.43 13.76
CA GLY A 318 -21.02 10.99 15.10
C GLY A 318 -21.26 9.98 16.21
N SER A 319 -20.78 10.32 17.40
CA SER A 319 -20.96 9.59 18.66
C SER A 319 -21.03 10.58 19.83
N ASP A 320 -21.63 10.16 20.94
CA ASP A 320 -21.56 10.92 22.21
C ASP A 320 -20.28 10.60 22.99
N LEU A 321 -19.44 9.70 22.46
CA LEU A 321 -18.17 9.32 23.03
C LEU A 321 -17.00 10.04 22.34
N PRO A 322 -15.94 10.39 23.10
CA PRO A 322 -14.75 11.05 22.57
C PRO A 322 -14.19 10.37 21.32
N ALA A 323 -13.71 11.17 20.36
CA ALA A 323 -13.16 10.69 19.09
C ALA A 323 -14.10 9.76 18.31
N MET A 324 -15.42 9.97 18.44
CA MET A 324 -16.46 9.21 17.77
C MET A 324 -16.39 7.69 18.01
N LEU A 325 -15.98 7.24 19.20
CA LEU A 325 -15.92 5.82 19.52
C LEU A 325 -17.31 5.17 19.52
N ARG A 326 -17.38 3.89 19.16
CA ARG A 326 -18.63 3.10 19.17
C ARG A 326 -19.09 2.75 20.58
N THR A 327 -18.15 2.49 21.47
CA THR A 327 -18.33 2.03 22.85
C THR A 327 -17.22 2.61 23.73
N ASN A 328 -17.42 2.58 25.06
CA ASN A 328 -16.45 3.10 26.02
C ASN A 328 -15.11 2.33 25.93
N GLY A 329 -14.00 3.02 26.17
CA GLY A 329 -12.65 2.59 25.76
C GLY A 329 -12.29 1.15 26.13
N THR A 330 -12.55 0.75 27.37
CA THR A 330 -12.26 -0.61 27.85
C THR A 330 -13.23 -1.64 27.26
N ASP A 331 -14.54 -1.38 27.31
CA ASP A 331 -15.56 -2.33 26.83
C ASP A 331 -15.41 -2.62 25.34
N GLY A 332 -15.13 -1.59 24.53
CA GLY A 332 -14.89 -1.74 23.10
C GLY A 332 -13.66 -2.61 22.77
N CYS A 333 -12.64 -2.56 23.63
CA CYS A 333 -11.50 -3.46 23.49
C CYS A 333 -11.91 -4.91 23.83
N MET A 334 -12.69 -5.10 24.90
CA MET A 334 -13.09 -6.40 25.44
C MET A 334 -14.04 -7.19 24.52
N GLU A 335 -14.74 -6.54 23.59
CA GLU A 335 -15.53 -7.23 22.56
C GLU A 335 -14.70 -8.26 21.77
N CYS A 336 -13.43 -7.92 21.48
CA CYS A 336 -12.48 -8.82 20.81
C CYS A 336 -11.47 -9.42 21.80
N HIS A 337 -11.01 -8.63 22.77
CA HIS A 337 -9.96 -8.98 23.73
C HIS A 337 -10.52 -9.58 25.02
N LYS A 338 -11.44 -10.54 24.90
CA LYS A 338 -12.29 -11.06 25.99
C LYS A 338 -11.54 -11.51 27.25
N THR A 339 -10.26 -11.86 27.11
CA THR A 339 -9.44 -12.37 28.20
C THR A 339 -8.39 -11.36 28.68
N GLN A 340 -7.99 -10.38 27.87
CA GLN A 340 -7.11 -9.29 28.33
C GLN A 340 -7.85 -8.47 29.39
N GLY A 341 -7.15 -8.07 30.46
CA GLY A 341 -7.77 -7.38 31.60
C GLY A 341 -8.27 -8.30 32.73
N ARG A 342 -8.47 -9.62 32.48
CA ARG A 342 -8.67 -10.60 33.58
C ARG A 342 -7.36 -11.03 34.24
N PHE A 343 -6.31 -11.20 33.43
CA PHE A 343 -4.96 -11.58 33.87
C PHE A 343 -3.93 -10.47 33.64
N SER A 344 -4.34 -9.38 32.99
CA SER A 344 -3.48 -8.21 32.74
C SER A 344 -3.62 -7.22 33.89
N HIS A 345 -2.72 -6.24 33.97
CA HIS A 345 -2.76 -5.15 34.96
C HIS A 345 -4.19 -4.59 35.13
N PRO A 346 -4.64 -4.25 36.37
CA PRO A 346 -5.98 -3.72 36.60
C PRO A 346 -6.32 -2.53 35.71
N VAL A 347 -7.49 -2.58 35.07
CA VAL A 347 -8.09 -1.51 34.23
C VAL A 347 -9.57 -1.35 34.58
N GLY A 348 -10.15 -0.20 34.25
CA GLY A 348 -11.54 0.15 34.54
C GLY A 348 -11.69 1.14 35.70
N GLU A 349 -12.94 1.45 36.06
CA GLU A 349 -13.28 2.54 36.99
C GLU A 349 -12.62 2.44 38.36
N LYS A 350 -12.35 1.23 38.84
CA LYS A 350 -11.75 0.97 40.15
C LYS A 350 -10.21 1.08 40.15
N ALA A 351 -9.58 1.05 38.98
CA ALA A 351 -8.13 1.14 38.84
C ALA A 351 -7.78 2.56 38.42
N ILE A 352 -7.18 3.37 39.31
CA ILE A 352 -6.86 4.77 39.01
C ILE A 352 -5.41 4.88 38.53
N ASP A 353 -5.19 5.58 37.41
CA ASP A 353 -3.85 5.98 36.99
C ASP A 353 -3.34 7.12 37.89
N PRO A 354 -2.26 6.92 38.67
CA PRO A 354 -1.77 7.92 39.61
C PRO A 354 -1.22 9.19 38.92
N ARG A 355 -0.84 9.11 37.64
CA ARG A 355 -0.25 10.23 36.89
C ARG A 355 -1.30 11.28 36.49
N ILE A 356 -2.51 10.83 36.20
CA ILE A 356 -3.59 11.68 35.67
C ILE A 356 -4.86 11.68 36.54
N ARG A 357 -4.89 10.87 37.61
CA ARG A 357 -6.03 10.72 38.55
C ARG A 357 -7.35 10.41 37.84
N ARG A 358 -7.31 9.54 36.82
CA ARG A 358 -8.49 9.05 36.10
C ARG A 358 -8.47 7.52 36.05
N PRO A 359 -9.62 6.86 35.82
CA PRO A 359 -9.66 5.43 35.54
C PRO A 359 -8.63 5.02 34.49
N MET A 360 -7.92 3.93 34.77
CA MET A 360 -6.93 3.36 33.88
C MET A 360 -7.66 2.57 32.80
N GLU A 361 -7.41 2.93 31.54
CA GLU A 361 -7.98 2.26 30.38
C GLU A 361 -6.87 1.56 29.59
N CYS A 362 -7.23 0.70 28.64
CA CYS A 362 -6.25 0.08 27.74
C CYS A 362 -5.43 1.15 26.99
N THR A 363 -6.08 2.26 26.62
CA THR A 363 -5.45 3.38 25.92
C THR A 363 -4.50 4.20 26.78
N THR A 364 -4.51 4.02 28.11
CA THR A 364 -3.56 4.68 29.03
C THR A 364 -2.13 4.22 28.79
N CYS A 365 -1.96 2.94 28.42
CA CYS A 365 -0.66 2.33 28.16
C CYS A 365 -0.46 2.01 26.68
N HIS A 366 -1.54 1.74 25.94
CA HIS A 366 -1.48 1.35 24.55
C HIS A 366 -1.88 2.48 23.59
N GLU A 367 -1.21 2.56 22.45
CA GLU A 367 -1.58 3.42 21.31
C GLU A 367 -2.17 2.55 20.21
N SER A 368 -3.45 2.20 20.34
CA SER A 368 -4.12 1.22 19.47
C SER A 368 -3.98 1.52 17.99
N LYS A 369 -3.92 2.79 17.57
CA LYS A 369 -3.76 3.12 16.15
C LYS A 369 -2.41 2.67 15.59
N GLY A 370 -1.34 2.69 16.38
CA GLY A 370 -0.02 2.28 15.93
C GLY A 370 1.08 2.87 16.79
N SER A 371 2.07 2.03 17.11
CA SER A 371 3.17 2.41 17.99
C SER A 371 4.53 2.01 17.40
N PRO A 372 5.58 2.82 17.60
CA PRO A 372 6.96 2.41 17.34
C PRO A 372 7.48 1.40 18.38
N PHE A 373 6.72 1.12 19.45
CA PHE A 373 7.12 0.23 20.53
C PHE A 373 6.38 -1.12 20.43
N LYS A 374 7.11 -2.20 20.75
CA LYS A 374 6.54 -3.56 20.83
C LYS A 374 5.31 -3.57 21.75
N ARG A 375 4.34 -4.45 21.45
CA ARG A 375 3.07 -4.59 22.20
C ARG A 375 2.20 -3.33 22.19
N ILE A 376 2.37 -2.48 21.18
CA ILE A 376 1.53 -1.29 20.95
C ILE A 376 1.60 -0.30 22.13
N LEU A 377 2.73 -0.23 22.84
CA LEU A 377 2.86 0.63 24.02
C LEU A 377 2.99 2.11 23.63
N ARG A 378 2.67 3.03 24.53
CA ARG A 378 2.88 4.48 24.31
C ARG A 378 4.33 4.91 24.54
N GLN A 379 5.10 4.12 25.28
CA GLN A 379 6.51 4.34 25.58
C GLN A 379 7.23 2.98 25.67
N PRO A 380 8.57 2.95 25.58
CA PRO A 380 9.33 1.72 25.79
C PRO A 380 9.06 1.11 27.18
N SER A 381 9.08 -0.21 27.23
CA SER A 381 9.16 -0.95 28.50
C SER A 381 10.63 -1.03 28.92
N PRO A 382 10.98 -0.84 30.21
CA PRO A 382 10.07 -0.71 31.37
C PRO A 382 9.66 0.73 31.73
N GLN A 383 10.12 1.75 31.00
CA GLN A 383 9.93 3.17 31.34
C GLN A 383 8.46 3.54 31.52
N LEU A 384 7.57 3.02 30.68
CA LEU A 384 6.13 3.25 30.81
C LEU A 384 5.58 2.77 32.15
N CYS A 385 6.00 1.59 32.59
CA CYS A 385 5.52 0.94 33.82
C CYS A 385 6.03 1.67 35.05
N MET A 386 7.30 2.09 35.02
CA MET A 386 7.95 2.77 36.15
C MET A 386 7.26 4.10 36.50
N GLN A 387 6.54 4.74 35.57
CA GLN A 387 5.83 5.99 35.87
C GLN A 387 4.75 5.86 36.95
N CYS A 388 4.30 4.64 37.26
CA CYS A 388 3.31 4.36 38.30
C CYS A 388 3.82 3.39 39.39
N HIS A 389 4.97 2.76 39.17
CA HIS A 389 5.55 1.70 40.03
C HIS A 389 6.89 2.09 40.64
N VAL A 390 7.32 3.34 40.48
CA VAL A 390 8.40 3.92 41.27
C VAL A 390 7.82 4.18 42.66
N ILE A 391 8.12 3.25 43.57
CA ILE A 391 8.00 3.41 45.02
C ILE A 391 9.33 3.96 45.51
#